data_AF-A0A419SZQ2-F1
#
_entry.id   AF-A0A419SZQ2-F1
#
_cell.length_a   1.000
_cell.length_b   1.000
_cell.length_c   1.000
_cell.angle_alpha   90.00
_cell.angle_beta   90.00
_cell.angle_gamma   90.00
#
_symmetry.space_group_name_H-M   'P 1'
#
loop_
_entity.id
_entity.type
_entity.pdbx_description
1 polymer ?
#
loop_
_entity_poly.entity_id
_entity_poly.type
_entity_poly.pdbx_seq_one_letter_code
_entity_poly.pdbx_strand_id
1 'polypeptide(L)'
;MDIKEIIFEFKKDNNFEVKDPCGYPTLNNGHVLPDDMKEFYSICGGIVCYIEYGGFPIEILSPINVKQANPILVGEECEEDISSSWYLIADAEDGNYISIDCDPSRLGRCYESFEYSHAVAGNCPIIDLSFTELLNNIFNYKGDYFFWKDNPSFSMHGDAYDLN
;
A
#
# COMPACT_ATOMS: atom_id res chain seq x y z
N MET A 1 -1.08 -9.10 -13.67
CA MET A 1 -1.38 -8.09 -14.71
C MET A 1 -0.41 -6.94 -14.54
N ASP A 2 -0.14 -6.17 -15.61
CA ASP A 2 0.58 -4.90 -15.47
C ASP A 2 -0.33 -3.77 -14.96
N ILE A 3 0.24 -2.60 -14.60
CA ILE A 3 -0.52 -1.48 -14.04
C ILE A 3 -1.67 -1.03 -14.94
N LYS A 4 -1.47 -0.97 -16.26
CA LYS A 4 -2.49 -0.51 -17.21
C LYS A 4 -3.64 -1.50 -17.29
N GLU A 5 -3.33 -2.79 -17.36
CA GLU A 5 -4.30 -3.88 -17.35
C GLU A 5 -5.11 -3.86 -16.04
N ILE A 6 -4.45 -3.73 -14.89
CA ILE A 6 -5.12 -3.69 -13.58
C ILE A 6 -6.11 -2.53 -13.50
N ILE A 7 -5.68 -1.31 -13.86
CA ILE A 7 -6.55 -0.13 -13.84
C ILE A 7 -7.73 -0.29 -14.80
N PHE A 8 -7.51 -0.92 -15.95
CA PHE A 8 -8.59 -1.22 -16.90
C PHE A 8 -9.62 -2.19 -16.30
N GLU A 9 -9.19 -3.22 -15.58
CA GLU A 9 -10.10 -4.14 -14.90
C GLU A 9 -10.85 -3.46 -13.74
N PHE A 10 -10.18 -2.64 -12.92
CA PHE A 10 -10.86 -1.82 -11.90
C PHE A 10 -11.96 -0.93 -12.50
N LYS A 11 -11.72 -0.31 -13.66
CA LYS A 11 -12.72 0.55 -14.33
C LYS A 11 -13.96 -0.20 -14.85
N LYS A 12 -13.87 -1.52 -15.04
CA LYS A 12 -15.00 -2.33 -15.54
C LYS A 12 -15.91 -2.83 -14.44
N ASP A 13 -15.39 -2.95 -13.23
CA ASP A 13 -16.12 -3.52 -12.10
C ASP A 13 -16.73 -2.39 -11.27
N ASN A 14 -18.05 -2.40 -11.13
CA ASN A 14 -18.83 -1.37 -10.44
C ASN A 14 -18.55 -1.29 -8.93
N ASN A 15 -17.82 -2.25 -8.36
CA ASN A 15 -17.40 -2.19 -6.96
C ASN A 15 -16.25 -1.21 -6.73
N PHE A 16 -15.66 -0.67 -7.79
CA PHE A 16 -14.51 0.23 -7.72
C PHE A 16 -14.78 1.55 -8.40
N GLU A 17 -14.26 2.63 -7.81
CA GLU A 17 -14.21 3.94 -8.43
C GLU A 17 -12.76 4.35 -8.62
N VAL A 18 -12.32 4.37 -9.88
CA VAL A 18 -11.00 4.86 -10.26
C VAL A 18 -11.05 6.37 -10.43
N LYS A 19 -10.27 7.11 -9.65
CA LYS A 19 -10.22 8.58 -9.68
C LYS A 19 -9.36 9.08 -10.84
N ASP A 20 -9.67 10.26 -11.36
CA ASP A 20 -8.85 10.89 -12.40
C ASP A 20 -7.43 11.21 -11.88
N PRO A 21 -6.39 11.14 -12.73
CA PRO A 21 -5.01 11.42 -12.33
C PRO A 21 -4.85 12.88 -11.87
N CYS A 22 -4.15 13.08 -10.76
CA CYS A 22 -4.02 14.39 -10.12
C CYS A 22 -2.59 14.71 -9.64
N GLY A 23 -1.58 14.06 -10.21
CA GLY A 23 -0.16 14.29 -9.94
C GLY A 23 0.52 13.10 -9.27
N TYR A 24 1.67 13.33 -8.65
CA TYR A 24 2.47 12.30 -7.98
C TYR A 24 2.63 12.59 -6.49
N PRO A 25 2.80 11.56 -5.65
CA PRO A 25 3.19 11.73 -4.26
C PRO A 25 4.46 12.57 -4.13
N THR A 26 4.51 13.40 -3.08
CA THR A 26 5.73 14.11 -2.70
C THR A 26 6.44 13.33 -1.61
N LEU A 27 7.70 12.97 -1.85
CA LEU A 27 8.53 12.23 -0.91
C LEU A 27 9.66 13.11 -0.35
N ASN A 28 10.23 12.70 0.78
CA ASN A 28 11.37 13.36 1.39
C ASN A 28 12.65 13.10 0.58
N ASN A 29 13.66 13.95 0.76
CA ASN A 29 14.94 13.81 0.07
C ASN A 29 15.58 12.45 0.36
N GLY A 30 16.06 11.78 -0.68
CA GLY A 30 16.69 10.45 -0.58
C GLY A 30 15.71 9.29 -0.74
N HIS A 31 14.41 9.52 -0.57
CA HIS A 31 13.38 8.52 -0.85
C HIS A 31 13.03 8.51 -2.35
N VAL A 32 12.71 7.34 -2.87
CA VAL A 32 12.44 7.10 -4.29
C VAL A 32 11.01 6.62 -4.46
N LEU A 33 10.26 7.27 -5.36
CA LEU A 33 8.94 6.78 -5.76
C LEU A 33 9.12 5.56 -6.68
N PRO A 34 8.57 4.38 -6.35
CA PRO A 34 8.61 3.20 -7.22
C PRO A 34 8.09 3.49 -8.64
N ASP A 35 8.69 2.85 -9.64
CA ASP A 35 8.34 3.10 -11.04
C ASP A 35 6.91 2.64 -11.39
N ASP A 36 6.42 1.59 -10.74
CA ASP A 36 5.04 1.13 -10.88
C ASP A 36 4.03 2.08 -10.22
N MET A 37 4.38 2.74 -9.12
CA MET A 37 3.59 3.85 -8.57
C MET A 37 3.57 5.07 -9.50
N LYS A 38 4.70 5.40 -10.16
CA LYS A 38 4.72 6.47 -11.18
C LYS A 38 3.79 6.12 -12.34
N GLU A 39 3.84 4.87 -12.82
CA GLU A 39 2.93 4.43 -13.88
C GLU A 39 1.47 4.56 -13.43
N PHE A 40 1.13 4.09 -12.23
CA PHE A 40 -0.21 4.16 -11.68
C PHE A 40 -0.73 5.61 -11.60
N TYR A 41 0.03 6.50 -10.97
CA TYR A 41 -0.38 7.88 -10.80
C TYR A 41 -0.37 8.71 -12.09
N SER A 42 0.31 8.24 -13.14
CA SER A 42 0.18 8.81 -14.49
C SER A 42 -1.17 8.48 -15.16
N ILE A 43 -1.88 7.45 -14.69
CA ILE A 43 -3.11 6.92 -15.28
C ILE A 43 -4.34 7.25 -14.43
N CYS A 44 -4.24 7.20 -13.10
CA CYS A 44 -5.33 7.51 -12.16
C CYS A 44 -4.83 8.19 -10.88
N GLY A 45 -5.73 8.79 -10.11
CA GLY A 45 -5.42 9.55 -8.90
C GLY A 45 -5.72 8.83 -7.60
N GLY A 46 -5.85 7.50 -7.62
CA GLY A 46 -6.36 6.69 -6.52
C GLY A 46 -7.55 5.81 -6.93
N ILE A 47 -7.93 4.89 -6.05
CA ILE A 47 -9.04 3.94 -6.28
C ILE A 47 -9.80 3.75 -4.97
N VAL A 48 -11.11 3.91 -5.00
CA VAL A 48 -11.99 3.54 -3.88
C VAL A 48 -12.58 2.16 -4.18
N CYS A 49 -12.45 1.22 -3.26
CA CYS A 49 -12.94 -0.15 -3.41
C CYS A 49 -14.13 -0.44 -2.49
N TYR A 50 -15.04 -1.32 -2.93
CA TYR A 50 -16.21 -1.86 -2.19
C TYR A 50 -17.33 -0.88 -1.92
N ILE A 51 -17.78 -0.22 -2.99
CA ILE A 51 -18.91 0.71 -2.94
C ILE A 51 -20.25 -0.02 -2.68
N GLU A 52 -20.38 -1.34 -2.93
CA GLU A 52 -21.60 -2.11 -2.69
C GLU A 52 -21.42 -3.40 -1.85
N TYR A 53 -22.09 -3.41 -0.69
CA TYR A 53 -22.38 -4.53 0.24
C TYR A 53 -21.22 -5.41 0.79
N GLY A 54 -20.88 -5.17 2.06
CA GLY A 54 -20.40 -6.19 3.01
C GLY A 54 -18.91 -6.55 2.99
N GLY A 55 -18.13 -5.98 2.06
CA GLY A 55 -16.66 -6.06 2.08
C GLY A 55 -16.04 -5.03 3.04
N PHE A 56 -14.73 -5.13 3.25
CA PHE A 56 -13.96 -4.11 3.95
C PHE A 56 -13.53 -3.04 2.95
N PRO A 57 -13.95 -1.77 3.11
CA PRO A 57 -13.54 -0.72 2.20
C PRO A 57 -12.01 -0.57 2.24
N ILE A 58 -11.44 -0.30 1.07
CA ILE A 58 -10.03 0.07 0.96
C ILE A 58 -9.90 1.17 -0.09
N GLU A 59 -9.28 2.27 0.32
CA GLU A 59 -8.93 3.37 -0.56
C GLU A 59 -7.44 3.28 -0.89
N ILE A 60 -7.09 3.12 -2.16
CA ILE A 60 -5.75 3.48 -2.65
C ILE A 60 -5.68 5.00 -2.70
N LEU A 61 -4.84 5.57 -1.83
CA LEU A 61 -4.83 7.00 -1.52
C LEU A 61 -4.47 7.85 -2.73
N SER A 62 -5.08 9.03 -2.78
CA SER A 62 -4.66 10.06 -3.72
C SER A 62 -3.23 10.57 -3.44
N PRO A 63 -2.50 11.05 -4.45
CA PRO A 63 -1.13 11.54 -4.31
C PRO A 63 -0.90 12.51 -3.15
N ILE A 64 -1.86 13.40 -2.88
CA ILE A 64 -1.74 14.39 -1.80
C ILE A 64 -1.91 13.77 -0.41
N ASN A 65 -2.56 12.62 -0.33
CA ASN A 65 -2.80 11.87 0.91
C ASN A 65 -1.74 10.79 1.18
N VAL A 66 -0.85 10.50 0.22
CA VAL A 66 0.33 9.67 0.47
C VAL A 66 1.28 10.44 1.38
N LYS A 67 1.38 10.01 2.64
CA LYS A 67 2.18 10.64 3.71
C LYS A 67 3.16 9.64 4.31
N GLN A 68 4.25 10.15 4.84
CA GLN A 68 5.20 9.33 5.61
C GLN A 68 4.46 8.69 6.80
N ALA A 69 4.70 7.40 7.03
CA ALA A 69 3.90 6.61 7.95
C ALA A 69 4.15 7.00 9.42
N ASN A 70 5.42 7.10 9.84
CA ASN A 70 5.79 7.28 11.24
C ASN A 70 5.18 8.53 11.88
N PRO A 71 5.21 9.74 11.25
CA PRO A 71 4.59 10.92 11.86
C PRO A 71 3.07 10.79 12.04
N ILE A 72 2.41 9.98 11.21
CA ILE A 72 0.95 9.78 11.28
C ILE A 72 0.60 8.73 12.34
N LEU A 73 1.35 7.63 12.41
CA LEU A 73 1.01 6.48 13.26
C LEU A 73 1.66 6.53 14.64
N VAL A 74 2.88 7.08 14.74
CA VAL A 74 3.70 7.11 15.97
C VAL A 74 3.84 8.54 16.52
N GLY A 75 3.71 9.55 15.66
CA GLY A 75 3.81 10.96 16.04
C GLY A 75 5.23 11.55 15.96
N GLU A 76 6.20 10.78 15.47
CA GLU A 76 7.59 11.19 15.24
C GLU A 76 8.13 10.57 13.93
N GLU A 77 9.24 11.08 13.39
CA GLU A 77 9.79 10.60 12.11
C GLU A 77 10.53 9.25 12.23
N CYS A 78 11.04 8.91 13.42
CA CYS A 78 11.91 7.76 13.68
C CYS A 78 13.05 7.60 12.64
N GLU A 79 13.82 8.65 12.37
CA GLU A 79 14.82 8.71 11.27
C GLU A 79 15.82 7.54 11.23
N GLU A 80 16.10 6.91 12.38
CA GLU A 80 17.04 5.80 12.50
C GLU A 80 16.41 4.41 12.25
N ASP A 81 15.08 4.33 12.17
CA ASP A 81 14.36 3.09 11.90
C ASP A 81 14.15 2.87 10.39
N ILE A 82 14.09 1.60 9.96
CA ILE A 82 13.86 1.25 8.55
C ILE A 82 12.52 1.76 8.03
N SER A 83 11.54 2.00 8.92
CA SER A 83 10.23 2.55 8.60
C SER A 83 10.22 4.04 8.27
N SER A 84 11.32 4.76 8.53
CA SER A 84 11.44 6.19 8.22
C SER A 84 11.22 6.50 6.74
N SER A 85 11.46 5.52 5.85
CA SER A 85 11.23 5.61 4.41
C SER A 85 9.85 5.12 3.96
N TRP A 86 8.95 4.76 4.89
CA TRP A 86 7.66 4.18 4.55
C TRP A 86 6.57 5.23 4.39
N TYR A 87 5.71 5.04 3.39
CA TYR A 87 4.61 5.95 3.08
C TYR A 87 3.28 5.20 3.06
N LEU A 88 2.26 5.76 3.70
CA LEU A 88 0.89 5.26 3.65
C LEU A 88 0.36 5.42 2.22
N ILE A 89 -0.09 4.32 1.62
CA ILE A 89 -0.59 4.28 0.24
C ILE A 89 -2.00 3.73 0.12
N ALA A 90 -2.50 3.06 1.16
CA ALA A 90 -3.91 2.70 1.25
C ALA A 90 -4.45 2.85 2.66
N ASP A 91 -5.73 3.19 2.78
CA ASP A 91 -6.50 3.29 4.01
C ASP A 91 -7.63 2.25 3.98
N ALA A 92 -7.73 1.40 5.01
CA ALA A 92 -8.77 0.38 5.13
C ALA A 92 -10.04 0.89 5.85
N GLU A 93 -10.11 2.19 6.12
CA GLU A 93 -11.19 2.91 6.82
C GLU A 93 -11.59 2.35 8.21
N ASP A 94 -10.75 1.49 8.79
CA ASP A 94 -10.95 0.89 10.11
C ASP A 94 -9.80 1.21 11.08
N GLY A 95 -8.92 2.14 10.68
CA GLY A 95 -7.71 2.53 11.40
C GLY A 95 -6.46 1.77 10.95
N ASN A 96 -6.58 0.75 10.10
CA ASN A 96 -5.44 0.11 9.47
C ASN A 96 -5.06 0.77 8.14
N TYR A 97 -3.75 0.81 7.88
CA TYR A 97 -3.19 1.31 6.64
C TYR A 97 -2.31 0.25 5.97
N ILE A 98 -2.06 0.43 4.68
CA ILE A 98 -0.94 -0.22 4.00
C ILE A 98 0.10 0.85 3.70
N SER A 99 1.36 0.55 4.02
CA SER A 99 2.50 1.38 3.68
C SER A 99 3.41 0.72 2.65
N ILE A 100 4.23 1.52 1.98
CA ILE A 100 5.25 1.06 1.03
C ILE A 100 6.62 1.66 1.36
N ASP A 101 7.68 0.88 1.22
CA ASP A 101 9.05 1.36 1.42
C ASP A 101 9.55 2.13 0.19
N CYS A 102 9.98 3.37 0.42
CA CYS A 102 10.60 4.23 -0.58
C CYS A 102 12.14 4.32 -0.43
N ASP A 103 12.77 3.51 0.42
CA ASP A 103 14.23 3.37 0.49
C ASP A 103 14.76 2.56 -0.69
N PRO A 104 15.83 3.01 -1.38
CA PRO A 104 16.37 2.30 -2.54
C PRO A 104 16.75 0.82 -2.30
N SER A 105 17.12 0.43 -1.08
CA SER A 105 17.51 -0.95 -0.75
C SER A 105 16.34 -1.90 -0.55
N ARG A 106 15.13 -1.37 -0.30
CA ARG A 106 13.90 -2.13 0.00
C ARG A 106 12.71 -1.66 -0.84
N LEU A 107 12.99 -0.89 -1.89
CA LEU A 107 12.03 -0.15 -2.69
C LEU A 107 10.85 -1.01 -3.14
N GLY A 108 9.64 -0.56 -2.81
CA GLY A 108 8.40 -1.16 -3.28
C GLY A 108 7.79 -2.23 -2.37
N ARG A 109 8.47 -2.65 -1.29
CA ARG A 109 7.90 -3.58 -0.32
C ARG A 109 6.73 -2.94 0.41
N CYS A 110 5.63 -3.68 0.55
CA CYS A 110 4.42 -3.24 1.20
C CYS A 110 4.23 -3.92 2.56
N TYR A 111 3.63 -3.19 3.51
CA TYR A 111 3.43 -3.64 4.89
C TYR A 111 2.04 -3.27 5.38
N GLU A 112 1.45 -4.16 6.19
CA GLU A 112 0.34 -3.77 7.06
C GLU A 112 0.87 -2.80 8.14
N SER A 113 0.26 -1.62 8.24
CA SER A 113 0.67 -0.55 9.14
C SER A 113 -0.52 -0.12 10.01
N PHE A 114 -0.49 -0.59 11.25
CA PHE A 114 -1.47 -0.27 12.29
C PHE A 114 -0.75 0.09 13.59
N GLU A 115 -1.45 0.76 14.51
CA GLU A 115 -0.89 1.28 15.79
C GLU A 115 -0.02 0.24 16.55
N TYR A 116 -0.35 -1.05 16.48
CA TYR A 116 0.38 -2.11 17.19
C TYR A 116 1.28 -3.00 16.31
N SER A 117 1.25 -2.87 14.99
CA SER A 117 2.05 -3.68 14.05
C SER A 117 3.07 -2.87 13.25
N HIS A 118 2.83 -1.57 13.10
CA HIS A 118 3.68 -0.70 12.32
C HIS A 118 5.09 -0.62 12.95
N ALA A 119 6.09 -1.00 12.17
CA ALA A 119 7.50 -0.96 12.59
C ALA A 119 7.80 -1.77 13.87
N VAL A 120 7.06 -2.86 14.11
CA VAL A 120 7.28 -3.75 15.26
C VAL A 120 7.94 -5.05 14.80
N ALA A 121 9.19 -5.28 15.21
CA ALA A 121 9.93 -6.49 14.88
C ALA A 121 9.17 -7.77 15.29
N GLY A 122 9.01 -8.69 14.34
CA GLY A 122 8.25 -9.93 14.52
C GLY A 122 6.72 -9.76 14.47
N ASN A 123 6.23 -8.55 14.17
CA ASN A 123 4.81 -8.25 13.99
C ASN A 123 4.59 -7.24 12.83
N CYS A 124 5.50 -7.22 11.85
CA CYS A 124 5.42 -6.33 10.70
C CYS A 124 5.73 -7.12 9.41
N PRO A 125 4.80 -7.99 8.97
CA PRO A 125 5.02 -8.84 7.81
C PRO A 125 5.08 -8.03 6.52
N ILE A 126 5.96 -8.46 5.61
CA ILE A 126 5.97 -7.99 4.23
C ILE A 126 4.79 -8.67 3.50
N ILE A 127 3.80 -7.87 3.09
CA ILE A 127 2.57 -8.38 2.46
C ILE A 127 2.67 -8.45 0.93
N ASP A 128 3.48 -7.59 0.31
CA ASP A 128 3.75 -7.61 -1.13
C ASP A 128 5.15 -7.06 -1.40
N LEU A 129 5.77 -7.44 -2.52
CA LEU A 129 7.12 -6.98 -2.88
C LEU A 129 7.12 -5.81 -3.87
N SER A 130 5.96 -5.42 -4.37
CA SER A 130 5.78 -4.26 -5.24
C SER A 130 4.37 -3.67 -5.12
N PHE A 131 4.20 -2.44 -5.58
CA PHE A 131 2.89 -1.82 -5.66
C PHE A 131 1.99 -2.54 -6.70
N THR A 132 2.58 -3.02 -7.79
CA THR A 132 1.85 -3.83 -8.79
C THR A 132 1.30 -5.13 -8.22
N GLU A 133 2.08 -5.84 -7.40
CA GLU A 133 1.63 -7.06 -6.72
C GLU A 133 0.47 -6.76 -5.77
N LEU A 134 0.61 -5.70 -4.95
CA LEU A 134 -0.44 -5.25 -4.05
C LEU A 134 -1.75 -4.97 -4.80
N LEU A 135 -1.72 -4.22 -5.89
CA LEU A 135 -2.92 -3.92 -6.68
C LEU A 135 -3.55 -5.18 -7.29
N ASN A 136 -2.75 -6.12 -7.80
CA ASN A 136 -3.26 -7.40 -8.29
C ASN A 136 -3.96 -8.17 -7.17
N ASN A 137 -3.37 -8.20 -5.97
CA ASN A 137 -3.96 -8.89 -4.83
C ASN A 137 -5.27 -8.22 -4.38
N ILE A 138 -5.30 -6.89 -4.23
CA ILE A 138 -6.52 -6.16 -3.89
C ILE A 138 -7.65 -6.44 -4.89
N PHE A 139 -7.34 -6.44 -6.19
CA PHE A 139 -8.31 -6.76 -7.23
C PHE A 139 -8.79 -8.22 -7.14
N ASN A 140 -7.88 -9.19 -7.05
CA ASN A 140 -8.19 -10.62 -7.10
C ASN A 140 -8.95 -11.11 -5.85
N TYR A 141 -8.58 -10.60 -4.68
CA TYR A 141 -9.22 -10.96 -3.42
C TYR A 141 -10.47 -10.15 -3.14
N LYS A 142 -10.85 -9.25 -4.05
CA LYS A 142 -11.98 -8.35 -3.87
C LYS A 142 -11.89 -7.70 -2.48
N GLY A 143 -10.68 -7.23 -2.15
CA GLY A 143 -10.37 -6.39 -0.98
C GLY A 143 -10.87 -6.95 0.33
N ASP A 144 -10.79 -8.28 0.43
CA ASP A 144 -10.51 -8.89 1.71
C ASP A 144 -9.15 -8.34 2.20
N TYR A 145 -9.22 -7.33 3.07
CA TYR A 145 -8.06 -6.62 3.62
C TYR A 145 -7.07 -7.57 4.32
N PHE A 146 -7.48 -8.80 4.65
CA PHE A 146 -6.63 -9.80 5.26
C PHE A 146 -6.31 -10.98 4.34
N PHE A 147 -6.19 -10.75 3.03
CA PHE A 147 -5.76 -11.80 2.10
C PHE A 147 -4.42 -12.44 2.50
N TRP A 148 -3.63 -11.80 3.37
CA TRP A 148 -2.41 -12.36 3.96
C TRP A 148 -2.57 -13.08 5.31
N LYS A 149 -3.69 -12.92 6.04
CA LYS A 149 -3.91 -13.59 7.36
C LYS A 149 -4.70 -14.88 7.26
N ASP A 150 -5.75 -14.93 6.44
CA ASP A 150 -6.67 -16.07 6.39
C ASP A 150 -6.61 -16.87 5.08
N ASN A 151 -5.57 -16.65 4.27
CA ASN A 151 -5.35 -17.37 3.03
C ASN A 151 -4.22 -18.40 3.18
N PRO A 152 -4.52 -19.71 3.20
CA PRO A 152 -3.51 -20.76 3.30
C PRO A 152 -2.58 -20.85 2.08
N SER A 153 -2.92 -20.17 0.99
CA SER A 153 -2.09 -20.09 -0.21
C SER A 153 -1.18 -18.84 -0.23
N PHE A 154 -1.41 -17.89 0.69
CA PHE A 154 -0.54 -16.73 0.84
C PHE A 154 0.70 -17.13 1.64
N SER A 155 1.88 -16.97 1.04
CA SER A 155 3.15 -17.19 1.72
C SER A 155 3.71 -15.84 2.12
N MET A 156 3.77 -15.57 3.44
CA MET A 156 4.42 -14.37 3.96
C MET A 156 5.86 -14.27 3.45
N HIS A 157 6.29 -13.06 3.09
CA HIS A 157 7.64 -12.79 2.58
C HIS A 157 8.69 -12.61 3.68
N GLY A 158 8.34 -12.91 4.93
CA GLY A 158 9.12 -12.62 6.13
C GLY A 158 8.65 -11.34 6.83
N ASP A 159 9.35 -10.98 7.90
CA ASP A 159 9.15 -9.76 8.65
C ASP A 159 10.05 -8.63 8.13
N ALA A 160 9.62 -7.37 8.30
CA ALA A 160 10.38 -6.20 7.91
C ALA A 160 11.80 -6.17 8.51
N TYR A 161 11.98 -6.76 9.69
CA TYR A 161 13.23 -6.76 10.45
C TYR A 161 14.03 -8.07 10.32
N ASP A 162 13.59 -9.00 9.48
CA ASP A 162 14.37 -10.20 9.20
C ASP A 162 15.68 -9.83 8.50
N LEU A 163 16.78 -10.43 8.98
CA LEU A 163 18.11 -10.32 8.38
C LEU A 163 18.11 -11.08 7.05
N ASN A 164 17.72 -10.41 5.97
CA ASN A 164 17.75 -10.93 4.60
C ASN A 164 19.10 -10.65 3.92
#